data_AF-A0A1F9EZB2-F1
#
_entry.id   AF-A0A1F9EZB2-F1
#
_cell.length_a   1.000
_cell.length_b   1.000
_cell.length_c   1.000
_cell.angle_alpha   90.00
_cell.angle_beta   90.00
_cell.angle_gamma   90.00
#
_symmetry.space_group_name_H-M   'P 1'
#
loop_
_entity.id
_entity.type
_entity.pdbx_description
1 polymer ?
#
loop_
_entity_poly.entity_id
_entity_poly.type
_entity_poly.pdbx_seq_one_letter_code
_entity_poly.pdbx_strand_id
1 'polypeptide(L)'
;MVSGAFAQQKAKDEYGFKVPYGDVKFPHKKHAETLKTDCVACHHEMKGKKPGEAVQGCKSCHKAKVEGKAISSKDAYHKNCKGCHEEAKKANKPTGPTGCTQCHIKAKK
;
A
#
# COMPACT_ATOMS: atom_id res chain seq x y z
N MET A 1 -11.39 32.13 10.64
CA MET A 1 -11.33 31.00 11.59
C MET A 1 -11.86 29.76 10.88
N VAL A 2 -11.00 28.96 10.26
CA VAL A 2 -11.33 27.56 9.92
C VAL A 2 -10.24 26.72 10.54
N SER A 3 -10.55 26.25 11.75
CA SER A 3 -9.81 25.24 12.49
C SER A 3 -9.87 23.95 11.69
N GLY A 4 -8.83 23.70 10.88
CA GLY A 4 -8.60 22.42 10.24
C GLY A 4 -7.39 21.76 10.88
N ALA A 5 -7.55 21.27 12.11
CA ALA A 5 -6.58 20.38 12.72
C ALA A 5 -6.54 19.09 11.88
N PHE A 6 -5.67 19.05 10.86
CA PHE A 6 -5.23 17.79 10.30
C PHE A 6 -4.31 17.16 11.33
N ALA A 7 -4.92 16.52 12.33
CA ALA A 7 -4.21 15.67 13.26
C ALA A 7 -3.33 14.74 12.43
N GLN A 8 -2.03 14.76 12.69
CA GLN A 8 -1.08 13.83 12.10
C GLN A 8 -1.52 12.42 12.51
N GLN A 9 -2.36 11.78 11.69
CA GLN A 9 -2.73 10.39 11.91
C GLN A 9 -1.45 9.60 11.78
N LYS A 10 -0.89 9.17 12.92
CA LYS A 10 0.23 8.24 12.93
C LYS A 10 -0.15 7.03 12.07
N ALA A 11 0.80 6.60 11.23
CA ALA A 11 0.61 5.40 10.44
C ALA A 11 0.28 4.23 11.38
N LYS A 12 -0.70 3.41 11.00
CA LYS A 12 -1.04 2.20 11.75
C LYS A 12 0.04 1.15 11.50
N ASP A 13 0.27 0.30 12.50
CA ASP A 13 1.23 -0.79 12.35
C ASP A 13 0.77 -1.82 11.28
N GLU A 14 -0.55 -2.04 11.20
CA GLU A 14 -1.20 -2.91 10.24
C GLU A 14 -2.46 -2.27 9.65
N TYR A 15 -2.70 -2.53 8.36
CA TYR A 15 -3.91 -2.16 7.63
C TYR A 15 -4.58 -3.41 7.08
N GLY A 16 -5.91 -3.49 7.21
CA GLY A 16 -6.73 -4.52 6.59
C GLY A 16 -7.50 -3.97 5.38
N PHE A 17 -7.47 -4.70 4.27
CA PHE A 17 -8.23 -4.39 3.06
C PHE A 17 -9.23 -5.50 2.79
N LYS A 18 -10.52 -5.17 2.91
CA LYS A 18 -11.61 -6.03 2.47
C LYS A 18 -11.76 -5.94 0.96
N VAL A 19 -11.60 -7.06 0.27
CA VAL A 19 -11.73 -7.16 -1.19
C VAL A 19 -12.42 -8.48 -1.56
N PRO A 20 -13.10 -8.57 -2.73
CA PRO A 20 -13.95 -9.71 -3.08
C PRO A 20 -13.25 -11.08 -3.10
N TYR A 21 -11.93 -11.10 -3.25
CA TYR A 21 -11.14 -12.33 -3.39
C TYR A 21 -10.58 -12.87 -2.07
N GLY A 22 -10.88 -12.22 -0.95
CA GLY A 22 -10.33 -12.51 0.37
C GLY A 22 -9.64 -11.30 0.97
N ASP A 23 -9.63 -11.21 2.29
CA ASP A 23 -9.07 -10.07 3.01
C ASP A 23 -7.54 -10.05 2.88
N VAL A 24 -6.99 -8.85 2.74
CA VAL A 24 -5.55 -8.64 2.65
C VAL A 24 -5.10 -7.84 3.87
N LYS A 25 -4.13 -8.38 4.61
CA LYS A 25 -3.47 -7.66 5.70
C LYS A 25 -2.14 -7.10 5.21
N PHE A 26 -1.88 -5.85 5.54
CA PHE A 26 -0.67 -5.12 5.19
C PHE A 26 0.02 -4.60 6.45
N PRO A 27 1.14 -5.21 6.87
CA PRO A 27 1.91 -4.75 8.01
C PRO A 27 2.79 -3.55 7.58
N HIS A 28 2.23 -2.34 7.63
CA HIS A 28 2.93 -1.10 7.25
C HIS A 28 4.21 -0.90 8.06
N LYS A 29 4.20 -1.20 9.37
CA LYS A 29 5.39 -1.09 10.22
C LYS A 29 6.56 -1.95 9.74
N LYS A 30 6.28 -3.17 9.26
CA LYS A 30 7.35 -4.05 8.72
C LYS A 30 8.00 -3.42 7.49
N HIS A 31 7.23 -2.81 6.62
CA HIS A 31 7.77 -2.19 5.41
C HIS A 31 8.54 -0.90 5.74
N ALA A 32 7.96 -0.05 6.59
CA ALA A 32 8.56 1.24 6.94
C ALA A 32 9.77 1.13 7.88
N GLU A 33 9.69 0.32 8.94
CA GLU A 33 10.71 0.30 10.00
C GLU A 33 11.65 -0.91 9.90
N THR A 34 11.12 -2.10 9.60
CA THR A 34 11.94 -3.33 9.55
C THR A 34 12.71 -3.43 8.24
N LEU A 35 12.02 -3.25 7.12
CA LEU A 35 12.60 -3.31 5.78
C LEU A 35 13.16 -1.95 5.33
N LYS A 36 12.91 -0.88 6.09
CA LYS A 36 13.35 0.49 5.78
C LYS A 36 13.03 0.92 4.35
N THR A 37 11.88 0.48 3.84
CA THR A 37 11.41 0.86 2.51
C THR A 37 11.03 2.33 2.51
N ASP A 38 11.53 3.09 1.54
CA ASP A 38 11.22 4.51 1.40
C ASP A 38 9.71 4.76 1.31
N CYS A 39 9.22 5.76 2.04
CA CYS A 39 7.79 6.14 2.04
C CYS A 39 7.28 6.40 0.62
N VAL A 40 8.12 7.01 -0.22
CA VAL A 40 7.82 7.33 -1.62
C VAL A 40 7.73 6.11 -2.53
N ALA A 41 8.21 4.93 -2.11
CA ALA A 41 8.04 3.70 -2.88
C ALA A 41 6.57 3.26 -2.97
N CYS A 42 5.76 3.62 -1.98
CA CYS A 42 4.30 3.37 -2.00
C CYS A 42 3.51 4.67 -2.14
N HIS A 43 3.86 5.68 -1.35
CA HIS A 43 3.24 7.01 -1.41
C HIS A 43 3.98 7.87 -2.42
N HIS A 44 3.93 7.47 -3.70
CA HIS A 44 4.70 8.11 -4.78
C HIS A 44 4.41 9.61 -4.94
N GLU A 45 3.25 10.08 -4.49
CA GLU A 45 2.90 11.51 -4.49
C GLU A 45 3.64 12.31 -3.39
N MET A 46 4.32 11.65 -2.45
CA MET A 46 5.19 12.30 -1.47
C MET A 46 6.50 12.81 -2.08
N LYS A 47 6.82 12.44 -3.33
CA LYS A 47 8.05 12.88 -3.98
C LYS A 47 8.03 14.41 -4.14
N GLY A 48 8.91 15.10 -3.43
CA GLY A 48 8.96 16.57 -3.41
C GLY A 48 8.01 17.25 -2.43
N LYS A 49 7.26 16.49 -1.62
CA LYS A 49 6.43 17.02 -0.52
C LYS A 49 7.22 17.12 0.78
N LYS A 50 6.80 18.03 1.66
CA LYS A 50 7.46 18.22 2.96
C LYS A 50 7.07 17.09 3.94
N PRO A 51 7.98 16.66 4.82
CA PRO A 51 7.62 15.76 5.92
C PRO A 51 6.46 16.36 6.73
N GLY A 52 5.41 15.57 6.96
CA GLY A 52 4.21 16.00 7.68
C GLY A 52 3.04 16.46 6.81
N GLU A 53 3.19 16.52 5.47
CA GLU A 53 2.03 16.63 4.58
C GLU A 53 1.15 15.38 4.67
N ALA A 54 -0.17 15.59 4.55
CA ALA A 54 -1.15 14.52 4.64
C ALA A 54 -0.93 13.49 3.54
N VAL A 55 -0.76 12.23 3.95
CA VAL A 55 -0.61 11.10 3.04
C VAL A 55 -2.00 10.55 2.69
N GLN A 56 -2.27 10.40 1.41
CA GLN A 56 -3.53 9.84 0.92
C GLN A 56 -3.42 8.33 0.71
N GLY A 57 -4.51 7.62 0.96
CA GLY A 57 -4.62 6.21 0.62
C GLY A 57 -4.72 6.00 -0.90
N CYS A 58 -4.28 4.84 -1.39
CA CYS A 58 -4.21 4.54 -2.83
C CYS A 58 -5.57 4.77 -3.54
N LYS A 59 -6.68 4.43 -2.88
CA LYS A 59 -8.05 4.54 -3.42
C LYS A 59 -8.56 5.98 -3.55
N SER A 60 -7.84 6.98 -3.05
CA SER A 60 -8.18 8.38 -3.28
C SER A 60 -8.14 8.71 -4.78
N CYS A 61 -7.14 8.17 -5.50
CA CYS A 61 -6.99 8.36 -6.94
C CYS A 61 -7.17 7.04 -7.72
N HIS A 62 -6.64 5.92 -7.23
CA HIS A 62 -6.76 4.62 -7.89
C HIS A 62 -8.12 3.98 -7.60
N LYS A 63 -9.15 4.32 -8.39
CA LYS A 63 -10.50 3.78 -8.24
C LYS A 63 -10.61 2.33 -8.74
N ALA A 64 -11.80 1.74 -8.69
CA ALA A 64 -12.02 0.39 -9.21
C ALA A 64 -11.76 0.32 -10.73
N LYS A 65 -12.11 1.39 -11.45
CA LYS A 65 -11.82 1.57 -12.87
C LYS A 65 -10.71 2.60 -13.04
N VAL A 66 -10.04 2.55 -14.18
CA VAL A 66 -9.06 3.57 -14.60
C VAL A 66 -9.79 4.91 -14.74
N GLU A 67 -9.21 5.97 -14.20
CA GLU A 67 -9.75 7.32 -14.28
C GLU A 67 -8.63 8.30 -14.61
N GLY A 68 -8.75 8.97 -15.76
CA GLY A 68 -7.69 9.82 -16.29
C GLY A 68 -6.35 9.08 -16.41
N LYS A 69 -5.32 9.61 -15.75
CA LYS A 69 -3.97 9.03 -15.74
C LYS A 69 -3.78 7.98 -14.63
N ALA A 70 -4.74 7.80 -13.73
CA ALA A 70 -4.62 6.88 -12.61
C ALA A 70 -5.06 5.47 -13.03
N ILE A 71 -4.16 4.49 -12.87
CA ILE A 71 -4.48 3.07 -13.06
C ILE A 71 -5.49 2.59 -12.02
N SER A 72 -6.12 1.45 -12.28
CA SER A 72 -7.06 0.85 -11.33
C SER A 72 -6.39 0.52 -9.99
N SER A 73 -7.15 0.52 -8.90
CA SER A 73 -6.70 0.06 -7.58
C SER A 73 -6.12 -1.34 -7.65
N LYS A 74 -6.77 -2.25 -8.39
CA LYS A 74 -6.27 -3.60 -8.62
C LYS A 74 -4.84 -3.54 -9.17
N ASP A 75 -4.60 -2.77 -10.23
CA ASP A 75 -3.29 -2.71 -10.85
C ASP A 75 -2.27 -1.98 -9.96
N ALA A 76 -2.68 -0.94 -9.24
CA ALA A 76 -1.81 -0.23 -8.30
C ALA A 76 -1.25 -1.17 -7.23
N TYR A 77 -2.10 -1.99 -6.60
CA TYR A 77 -1.64 -2.95 -5.59
C TYR A 77 -0.83 -4.11 -6.20
N HIS A 78 -1.24 -4.69 -7.33
CA HIS A 78 -0.52 -5.83 -7.92
C HIS A 78 0.79 -5.43 -8.60
N LYS A 79 0.89 -4.24 -9.19
CA LYS A 79 2.16 -3.76 -9.77
C LYS A 79 3.12 -3.33 -8.69
N ASN A 80 2.65 -2.66 -7.63
CA ASN A 80 3.54 -2.18 -6.59
C ASN A 80 3.91 -3.29 -5.59
N CYS A 81 2.91 -3.86 -4.89
CA CYS A 81 3.16 -4.81 -3.80
C CYS A 81 3.69 -6.14 -4.35
N LYS A 82 2.95 -6.78 -5.27
CA LYS A 82 3.38 -8.07 -5.84
C LYS A 82 4.61 -7.88 -6.73
N GLY A 83 4.73 -6.79 -7.47
CA GLY A 83 5.91 -6.50 -8.30
C GLY A 83 7.19 -6.44 -7.48
N CYS A 84 7.22 -5.61 -6.42
CA CYS A 84 8.37 -5.53 -5.52
C CYS A 84 8.71 -6.89 -4.89
N HIS A 85 7.70 -7.65 -4.45
CA HIS A 85 7.94 -8.97 -3.88
C HIS A 85 8.52 -9.97 -4.91
N GLU A 86 8.03 -9.94 -6.16
CA GLU A 86 8.54 -10.80 -7.23
C GLU A 86 9.98 -10.41 -7.63
N GLU A 87 10.31 -9.12 -7.63
CA GLU A 87 11.68 -8.65 -7.86
C GLU A 87 12.63 -9.10 -6.75
N ALA A 88 12.22 -8.93 -5.48
CA ALA A 88 12.98 -9.43 -4.34
C ALA A 88 13.17 -10.95 -4.40
N LYS A 89 12.12 -11.70 -4.81
CA LYS A 89 12.19 -13.15 -5.01
C LYS A 89 13.21 -13.52 -6.09
N LYS A 90 13.16 -12.87 -7.25
CA LYS A 90 14.12 -13.09 -8.35
C LYS A 90 15.56 -12.76 -7.94
N ALA A 91 15.73 -11.77 -7.07
CA ALA A 91 17.03 -11.40 -6.51
C ALA A 91 17.49 -12.28 -5.34
N ASN A 92 16.77 -13.37 -5.01
CA ASN A 92 17.02 -14.23 -3.85
C ASN A 92 17.09 -13.47 -2.51
N LYS A 93 16.35 -12.36 -2.40
CA LYS A 93 16.23 -11.58 -1.17
C LYS A 93 15.00 -12.03 -0.37
N PRO A 94 15.00 -11.83 0.96
CA PRO A 94 13.79 -11.98 1.76
C PRO A 94 12.65 -11.17 1.15
N THR A 95 11.52 -11.82 0.94
CA THR A 95 10.38 -11.24 0.22
C THR A 95 9.06 -11.64 0.84
N GLY A 96 8.04 -10.83 0.58
CA GLY A 96 6.68 -11.11 0.98
C GLY A 96 5.96 -12.08 0.02
N PRO A 97 4.66 -12.31 0.27
CA PRO A 97 3.83 -13.20 -0.53
C PRO A 97 3.70 -12.74 -1.99
N THR A 98 3.74 -13.68 -2.93
CA THR A 98 3.55 -13.39 -4.37
C THR A 98 2.40 -14.15 -5.02
N GLY A 99 1.94 -15.24 -4.40
CA GLY A 99 0.77 -16.00 -4.82
C GLY A 99 -0.55 -15.35 -4.41
N CYS A 100 -1.59 -15.55 -5.22
CA CYS A 100 -2.90 -14.92 -5.06
C CYS A 100 -3.51 -15.18 -3.66
N THR A 101 -3.46 -16.43 -3.21
CA THR A 101 -4.02 -16.87 -1.92
C THR A 101 -3.10 -16.62 -0.73
N GLN A 102 -1.88 -16.12 -0.96
CA GLN A 102 -0.96 -15.77 0.12
C GLN A 102 -1.22 -14.36 0.64
N CYS A 103 -1.75 -13.48 -0.21
CA CYS A 103 -2.25 -12.15 0.17
C CYS A 103 -3.76 -12.17 0.44
N HIS A 104 -4.54 -12.80 -0.45
CA HIS A 104 -6.01 -12.85 -0.35
C HIS A 104 -6.44 -14.05 0.49
N ILE A 105 -6.56 -13.83 1.79
CA ILE A 105 -7.00 -14.87 2.72
C ILE A 105 -8.52 -14.85 2.74
N LYS A 106 -9.14 -15.88 2.16
CA LYS A 106 -10.58 -16.13 2.37
C LYS A 106 -10.77 -16.44 3.84
N ALA A 107 -11.72 -15.76 4.49
CA ALA A 107 -12.14 -16.16 5.82
C ALA A 107 -12.52 -17.65 5.77
N LYS A 108 -11.96 -18.45 6.70
CA LYS A 108 -12.41 -19.82 6.87
C LYS A 108 -13.90 -19.76 7.22
N LYS A 109 -14.72 -20.50 6.47
CA LYS A 109 -16.13 -20.72 6.81
C LYS A 109 -16.22 -21.48 8.12
#